data_AF-A0A6G1YP09-F1
#
_entry.id   AF-A0A6G1YP09-F1
#
_cell.length_a   1.000
_cell.length_b   1.000
_cell.length_c   1.000
_cell.angle_alpha   90.00
_cell.angle_beta   90.00
_cell.angle_gamma   90.00
#
_symmetry.space_group_name_H-M   'P 1'
#
loop_
_entity.id
_entity.type
_entity.pdbx_description
1 polymer ?
#
loop_
_entity_poly.entity_id
_entity_poly.type
_entity_poly.pdbx_seq_one_letter_code
_entity_poly.pdbx_strand_id
1 'polypeptide(L)'
;MECYEWRIQALLVFTVVALSTVTSTAFFLPAISYSQLSPTPSSNNIANTKVVILSFDDNRKGDFTYAKPILDKYGFKATFFIICGKTTDKGAMNWQEIASMQSDGMDIESHTMTHKHLNHLSASALNFEIAGSKQCLASHGYNTTSFAYPYDEGADNVTVVNTVAKYYDLARTGSEPLMFLNCNGFKNHPQTDCKTYLPDGKLTYANRYAIRSLSFDRYEIKDLFNNASIFSDFGQILNSQSNYNKGNGIISLSGIGNNVGGAVPLITFHNVRPVNNVPYTTNVGVFAELMKYLHDNGYKVLDMANLRYDTKSNVFHIT
;
A
#
# COMPACT_ATOMS: atom_id res chain seq x y z
N MET A 1 -45.19 -2.17 -71.67
CA MET A 1 -45.49 -1.73 -70.29
C MET A 1 -44.78 -0.41 -70.09
N GLU A 2 -45.51 0.65 -70.39
CA GLU A 2 -45.18 2.05 -70.10
C GLU A 2 -45.28 2.32 -68.59
N CYS A 3 -44.56 3.34 -68.12
CA CYS A 3 -44.94 4.30 -67.07
C CYS A 3 -43.68 4.95 -66.48
N TYR A 4 -43.57 6.25 -66.19
CA TYR A 4 -44.27 7.49 -66.57
C TYR A 4 -43.37 8.58 -65.97
N GLU A 5 -42.98 9.61 -66.72
CA GLU A 5 -42.37 10.81 -66.15
C GLU A 5 -43.42 11.60 -65.36
N TRP A 6 -43.04 12.18 -64.21
CA TRP A 6 -43.68 13.39 -63.69
C TRP A 6 -42.65 14.33 -63.05
N ARG A 7 -42.63 15.55 -63.58
CA ARG A 7 -41.97 16.75 -63.04
C ARG A 7 -42.85 17.40 -61.95
N ILE A 8 -42.26 18.42 -61.30
CA ILE A 8 -42.89 19.56 -60.61
C ILE A 8 -43.17 19.26 -59.10
N GLN A 9 -42.80 20.06 -58.09
CA GLN A 9 -42.68 21.52 -57.93
C GLN A 9 -41.73 21.82 -56.74
N ALA A 10 -40.86 22.83 -56.88
CA ALA A 10 -40.13 23.40 -55.75
C ALA A 10 -41.03 24.38 -54.99
N LEU A 11 -41.29 24.13 -53.70
CA LEU A 11 -41.87 25.12 -52.79
C LEU A 11 -40.75 25.87 -52.08
N LEU A 12 -40.56 27.14 -52.46
CA LEU A 12 -39.82 28.14 -51.69
C LEU A 12 -40.72 28.60 -50.54
N VAL A 13 -40.43 28.15 -49.32
CA VAL A 13 -41.01 28.71 -48.09
C VAL A 13 -40.08 29.81 -47.60
N PHE A 14 -40.47 31.07 -47.81
CA PHE A 14 -39.84 32.22 -47.16
C PHE A 14 -40.35 32.30 -45.72
N THR A 15 -39.56 31.82 -44.76
CA THR A 15 -39.76 32.13 -43.34
C THR A 15 -39.17 33.50 -43.05
N VAL A 16 -40.05 34.49 -42.81
CA VAL A 16 -39.69 35.78 -42.22
C VAL A 16 -39.33 35.54 -40.75
N VAL A 17 -38.04 35.56 -40.42
CA VAL A 17 -37.59 35.58 -39.02
C VAL A 17 -37.65 37.04 -38.55
N ALA A 18 -38.65 37.36 -37.74
CA ALA A 18 -38.69 38.61 -37.01
C ALA A 18 -37.58 38.60 -35.94
N LEU A 19 -36.55 39.44 -36.10
CA LEU A 19 -35.58 39.71 -35.05
C LEU A 19 -36.26 40.53 -33.95
N SER A 20 -36.64 39.89 -32.85
CA SER A 20 -36.89 40.59 -31.59
C SER A 20 -35.55 40.81 -30.89
N THR A 21 -35.13 42.06 -30.76
CA THR A 21 -33.98 42.46 -29.94
C THR A 21 -34.31 42.24 -28.47
N VAL A 22 -33.83 41.16 -27.88
CA VAL A 22 -33.84 40.98 -26.42
C VAL A 22 -32.69 41.80 -25.85
N THR A 23 -32.99 42.97 -25.29
CA THR A 23 -32.04 43.72 -24.47
C THR A 23 -31.83 42.96 -23.17
N SER A 24 -30.78 42.15 -23.10
CA SER A 24 -30.33 41.53 -21.85
C SER A 24 -29.65 42.60 -21.00
N THR A 25 -30.33 43.08 -19.96
CA THR A 25 -29.69 43.85 -18.90
C THR A 25 -28.87 42.88 -18.06
N ALA A 26 -27.58 42.79 -18.33
CA ALA A 26 -26.63 42.06 -17.51
C ALA A 26 -26.56 42.74 -16.12
N PHE A 27 -27.06 42.06 -15.09
CA PHE A 27 -26.77 42.41 -13.71
C PHE A 27 -25.30 42.08 -13.43
N PHE A 28 -24.45 43.12 -13.41
CA PHE A 28 -23.08 43.02 -12.88
C PHE A 28 -23.16 42.84 -11.37
N LEU A 29 -22.88 41.63 -10.89
CA LEU A 29 -22.48 41.43 -9.50
C LEU A 29 -21.06 42.00 -9.32
N PRO A 30 -20.77 42.74 -8.24
CA PRO A 30 -19.43 43.25 -8.02
C PRO A 30 -18.47 42.07 -7.79
N ALA A 31 -17.42 42.01 -8.60
CA ALA A 31 -16.32 41.09 -8.39
C ALA A 31 -15.65 41.42 -7.05
N ILE A 32 -15.78 40.52 -6.08
CA ILE A 32 -14.99 40.58 -4.85
C ILE A 32 -13.54 40.31 -5.25
N SER A 33 -12.72 41.36 -5.19
CA SER A 33 -11.28 41.26 -5.35
C SER A 33 -10.71 40.52 -4.15
N TYR A 34 -10.41 39.22 -4.34
CA TYR A 34 -9.53 38.49 -3.44
C TYR A 34 -8.12 39.05 -3.61
N SER A 35 -7.75 39.98 -2.72
CA SER A 35 -6.37 40.36 -2.53
C SER A 35 -5.54 39.11 -2.29
N GLN A 36 -4.55 38.89 -3.15
CA GLN A 36 -3.60 37.80 -3.07
C GLN A 36 -2.79 37.95 -1.77
N LEU A 37 -3.14 37.15 -0.76
CA LEU A 37 -2.17 36.73 0.25
C LEU A 37 -1.31 35.66 -0.40
N SER A 38 -0.22 36.07 -1.04
CA SER A 38 0.88 35.16 -1.34
C SER A 38 1.47 34.70 0.00
N PRO A 39 1.49 33.40 0.33
CA PRO A 39 2.23 32.96 1.49
C PRO A 39 3.72 33.09 1.16
N THR A 40 4.39 34.02 1.84
CA THR A 40 5.85 33.98 2.01
C THR A 40 6.23 32.58 2.51
N PRO A 41 7.23 31.90 1.90
CA PRO A 41 7.68 30.62 2.39
C PRO A 41 8.35 30.84 3.76
N SER A 42 7.65 30.46 4.83
CA SER A 42 8.26 30.38 6.14
C SER A 42 9.16 29.15 6.16
N SER A 43 10.45 29.38 6.00
CA SER A 43 11.48 28.43 6.37
C SER A 43 11.42 28.18 7.87
N ASN A 44 10.74 27.12 8.29
CA ASN A 44 11.04 26.35 9.50
C ASN A 44 10.62 24.89 9.28
N ASN A 45 11.54 24.18 8.63
CA ASN A 45 11.59 22.75 8.36
C ASN A 45 11.68 21.93 9.66
N ILE A 46 10.53 21.59 10.25
CA ILE A 46 10.39 20.34 11.01
C ILE A 46 9.02 19.75 10.61
N ALA A 47 9.02 19.02 9.49
CA ALA A 47 7.83 18.42 8.88
C ALA A 47 7.21 17.37 9.81
N ASN A 48 6.02 17.69 10.31
CA ASN A 48 5.16 16.83 11.09
C ASN A 48 4.70 15.62 10.24
N THR A 49 5.50 14.55 10.15
CA THR A 49 5.29 13.52 9.12
C THR A 49 4.65 12.27 9.72
N LYS A 50 3.32 12.26 9.84
CA LYS A 50 2.58 11.00 10.01
C LYS A 50 2.90 10.12 8.81
N VAL A 51 3.34 8.88 9.04
CA VAL A 51 3.67 7.95 7.95
C VAL A 51 2.77 6.72 8.00
N VAL A 52 2.66 6.04 6.87
CA VAL A 52 2.12 4.69 6.78
C VAL A 52 2.84 3.96 5.65
N ILE A 53 3.21 2.70 5.87
CA ILE A 53 3.67 1.82 4.80
C ILE A 53 2.46 1.03 4.30
N LEU A 54 2.23 1.03 2.98
CA LEU A 54 1.17 0.23 2.36
C LEU A 54 1.78 -0.96 1.61
N SER A 55 1.18 -2.13 1.77
CA SER A 55 1.53 -3.32 1.00
C SER A 55 0.31 -4.09 0.50
N PHE A 56 0.53 -4.91 -0.52
CA PHE A 56 -0.46 -5.79 -1.13
C PHE A 56 0.09 -7.19 -1.33
N ASP A 57 -0.75 -8.20 -1.08
CA ASP A 57 -0.38 -9.61 -1.14
C ASP A 57 -1.11 -10.32 -2.30
N ASP A 58 -0.71 -11.55 -2.60
CA ASP A 58 -1.41 -12.45 -3.52
C ASP A 58 -1.49 -12.06 -5.02
N ASN A 59 -0.81 -10.99 -5.44
CA ASN A 59 -0.79 -10.53 -6.83
C ASN A 59 -2.18 -10.49 -7.50
N ARG A 60 -3.22 -10.03 -6.79
CA ARG A 60 -4.60 -10.09 -7.30
C ARG A 60 -4.83 -9.07 -8.40
N LYS A 61 -5.57 -9.48 -9.43
CA LYS A 61 -5.94 -8.62 -10.56
C LYS A 61 -6.66 -7.33 -10.13
N GLY A 62 -7.45 -7.41 -9.06
CA GLY A 62 -8.18 -6.27 -8.51
C GLY A 62 -7.26 -5.13 -8.07
N ASP A 63 -6.06 -5.45 -7.62
CA ASP A 63 -5.12 -4.44 -7.14
C ASP A 63 -4.58 -3.59 -8.30
N PHE A 64 -4.31 -4.20 -9.45
CA PHE A 64 -3.98 -3.46 -10.67
C PHE A 64 -5.19 -2.68 -11.20
N THR A 65 -6.35 -3.33 -11.31
CA THR A 65 -7.53 -2.74 -11.96
C THR A 65 -8.17 -1.62 -11.13
N TYR A 66 -8.17 -1.71 -9.81
CA TYR A 66 -8.91 -0.82 -8.92
C TYR A 66 -8.03 -0.10 -7.90
N ALA A 67 -7.11 -0.78 -7.22
CA ALA A 67 -6.29 -0.13 -6.19
C ALA A 67 -5.28 0.86 -6.78
N LYS A 68 -4.54 0.43 -7.82
CA LYS A 68 -3.49 1.22 -8.45
C LYS A 68 -3.97 2.60 -8.95
N PRO A 69 -5.09 2.73 -9.71
CA PRO A 69 -5.59 4.05 -10.11
C PRO A 69 -5.96 4.97 -8.93
N ILE A 70 -6.43 4.41 -7.82
CA ILE A 70 -6.76 5.17 -6.61
C ILE A 70 -5.48 5.64 -5.91
N LEU A 71 -4.45 4.79 -5.83
CA LEU A 71 -3.14 5.17 -5.30
C LEU A 71 -2.51 6.30 -6.15
N ASP A 72 -2.54 6.14 -7.48
CA ASP A 72 -1.99 7.12 -8.42
C ASP A 72 -2.69 8.48 -8.31
N LYS A 73 -4.01 8.51 -8.08
CA LYS A 73 -4.78 9.74 -7.86
C LYS A 73 -4.20 10.61 -6.74
N TYR A 74 -3.62 10.00 -5.70
CA TYR A 74 -3.03 10.70 -4.57
C TYR A 74 -1.49 10.70 -4.59
N GLY A 75 -0.88 10.19 -5.66
CA GLY A 75 0.57 10.08 -5.78
C GLY A 75 1.21 9.08 -4.82
N PHE A 76 0.43 8.14 -4.28
CA PHE A 76 0.91 7.15 -3.32
C PHE A 76 1.63 5.99 -4.02
N LYS A 77 2.69 5.50 -3.37
CA LYS A 77 3.42 4.28 -3.76
C LYS A 77 3.29 3.24 -2.66
N ALA A 78 3.28 1.97 -3.06
CA ALA A 78 3.07 0.84 -2.19
C ALA A 78 3.88 -0.37 -2.69
N THR A 79 4.07 -1.36 -1.81
CA THR A 79 4.74 -2.62 -2.17
C THR A 79 3.73 -3.69 -2.56
N PHE A 80 3.98 -4.41 -3.64
CA PHE A 80 3.19 -5.55 -4.09
C PHE A 80 4.04 -6.82 -3.99
N PHE A 81 3.62 -7.74 -3.13
CA PHE A 81 4.28 -9.01 -2.88
C PHE A 81 3.71 -10.08 -3.83
N ILE A 82 4.54 -10.52 -4.77
CA ILE A 82 4.14 -11.36 -5.91
C ILE A 82 4.42 -12.84 -5.64
N ILE A 83 3.42 -13.68 -5.84
CA ILE A 83 3.58 -15.14 -5.88
C ILE A 83 4.00 -15.52 -7.31
N CYS A 84 5.31 -15.71 -7.54
CA CYS A 84 5.86 -15.74 -8.90
C CYS A 84 5.22 -16.82 -9.80
N GLY A 85 4.96 -18.01 -9.25
CA GLY A 85 4.37 -19.14 -9.96
C GLY A 85 2.86 -19.04 -10.22
N LYS A 86 2.20 -17.95 -9.79
CA LYS A 86 0.74 -17.75 -9.96
C LYS A 86 0.36 -16.60 -10.89
N THR A 87 1.33 -15.98 -11.58
CA THR A 87 1.04 -14.85 -12.48
C THR A 87 0.24 -15.22 -13.73
N THR A 88 0.10 -16.52 -14.02
CA THR A 88 -0.76 -17.06 -15.08
C THR A 88 -2.14 -17.50 -14.59
N ASP A 89 -2.39 -17.46 -13.28
CA ASP A 89 -3.66 -17.91 -12.71
C ASP A 89 -4.80 -16.95 -13.06
N LYS A 90 -6.01 -17.50 -13.23
CA LYS A 90 -7.19 -16.68 -13.48
C LYS A 90 -7.45 -15.75 -12.29
N GLY A 91 -7.47 -14.45 -12.55
CA GLY A 91 -7.70 -13.44 -11.51
C GLY A 91 -6.44 -12.98 -10.77
N ALA A 92 -5.26 -13.45 -11.20
CA ALA A 92 -3.98 -12.86 -10.86
C ALA A 92 -3.60 -11.75 -11.85
N MET A 93 -2.73 -10.84 -11.42
CA MET A 93 -1.99 -9.94 -12.30
C MET A 93 -1.00 -10.76 -13.14
N ASN A 94 -0.91 -10.42 -14.42
CA ASN A 94 0.11 -10.98 -15.31
C ASN A 94 1.40 -10.13 -15.28
N TRP A 95 2.45 -10.61 -15.93
CA TRP A 95 3.74 -9.89 -15.96
C TRP A 95 3.70 -8.52 -16.61
N GLN A 96 2.82 -8.29 -17.59
CA GLN A 96 2.70 -6.99 -18.25
C GLN A 96 2.13 -5.94 -17.28
N GLU A 97 1.17 -6.36 -16.46
CA GLU A 97 0.56 -5.50 -15.44
C GLU A 97 1.53 -5.21 -14.29
N ILE A 98 2.24 -6.24 -13.82
CA ILE A 98 3.27 -6.07 -12.78
C ILE A 98 4.39 -5.14 -13.28
N ALA A 99 4.83 -5.30 -14.54
CA ALA A 99 5.83 -4.42 -15.14
C ALA A 99 5.33 -2.96 -15.26
N SER A 100 4.05 -2.77 -15.61
CA SER A 100 3.42 -1.44 -15.63
C SER A 100 3.32 -0.83 -14.23
N MET A 101 3.09 -1.62 -13.18
CA MET A 101 3.11 -1.11 -11.80
C MET A 101 4.50 -0.65 -11.40
N GLN A 102 5.52 -1.45 -11.72
CA GLN A 102 6.91 -1.10 -11.42
C GLN A 102 7.36 0.15 -12.19
N SER A 103 7.01 0.28 -13.48
CA SER A 103 7.36 1.47 -14.27
C SER A 103 6.77 2.75 -13.70
N ASP A 104 5.61 2.63 -13.05
CA ASP A 104 4.94 3.74 -12.37
C ASP A 104 5.45 3.96 -10.94
N GLY A 105 6.49 3.23 -10.52
CA GLY A 105 7.18 3.39 -9.26
C GLY A 105 6.59 2.61 -8.09
N MET A 106 5.70 1.64 -8.34
CA MET A 106 5.31 0.69 -7.29
C MET A 106 6.46 -0.28 -6.99
N ASP A 107 6.62 -0.62 -5.72
CA ASP A 107 7.64 -1.55 -5.27
C ASP A 107 7.16 -2.99 -5.47
N ILE A 108 7.99 -3.87 -6.03
CA ILE A 108 7.64 -5.25 -6.37
C ILE A 108 8.54 -6.20 -5.57
N GLU A 109 7.94 -7.01 -4.70
CA GLU A 109 8.65 -7.86 -3.74
C GLU A 109 8.12 -9.31 -3.73
N SER A 110 8.75 -10.21 -2.98
CA SER A 110 8.47 -11.66 -3.12
C SER A 110 7.48 -12.22 -2.11
N HIS A 111 6.51 -13.00 -2.58
CA HIS A 111 5.55 -13.75 -1.76
C HIS A 111 5.62 -15.27 -1.99
N THR A 112 6.82 -15.84 -1.98
CA THR A 112 7.11 -17.25 -2.33
C THR A 112 6.83 -17.62 -3.80
N MET A 113 7.09 -18.88 -4.14
CA MET A 113 6.89 -19.40 -5.49
C MET A 113 5.42 -19.78 -5.70
N THR A 114 4.81 -20.49 -4.76
CA THR A 114 3.47 -21.06 -4.91
C THR A 114 2.53 -20.83 -3.73
N HIS A 115 2.96 -20.05 -2.72
CA HIS A 115 2.17 -19.65 -1.55
C HIS A 115 1.81 -20.84 -0.65
N LYS A 116 2.84 -21.53 -0.15
CA LYS A 116 2.71 -22.67 0.78
C LYS A 116 3.00 -22.26 2.22
N HIS A 117 2.44 -23.02 3.16
CA HIS A 117 2.76 -22.95 4.58
C HIS A 117 4.20 -23.44 4.82
N LEU A 118 5.11 -22.52 5.13
CA LEU A 118 6.55 -22.80 5.10
C LEU A 118 7.03 -23.70 6.25
N ASN A 119 6.36 -23.73 7.41
CA ASN A 119 6.78 -24.59 8.52
C ASN A 119 6.54 -26.08 8.26
N HIS A 120 5.78 -26.42 7.23
CA HIS A 120 5.38 -27.79 6.92
C HIS A 120 6.15 -28.38 5.73
N LEU A 121 7.20 -27.70 5.27
CA LEU A 121 7.96 -28.10 4.09
C LEU A 121 9.27 -28.80 4.45
N SER A 122 9.70 -29.70 3.58
CA SER A 122 11.08 -30.20 3.58
C SER A 122 12.06 -29.08 3.21
N ALA A 123 13.35 -29.26 3.51
CA ALA A 123 14.37 -28.27 3.15
C ALA A 123 14.44 -28.00 1.62
N SER A 124 14.21 -29.00 0.77
CA SER A 124 14.18 -28.83 -0.68
C SER A 124 12.95 -28.05 -1.15
N ALA A 125 11.77 -28.36 -0.60
CA ALA A 125 10.54 -27.63 -0.90
C ALA A 125 10.59 -26.19 -0.39
N LEU A 126 11.18 -25.96 0.79
CA LEU A 126 11.40 -24.63 1.34
C LEU A 126 12.35 -23.79 0.46
N ASN A 127 13.45 -24.39 -0.03
CA ASN A 127 14.33 -23.72 -0.99
C ASN A 127 13.62 -23.42 -2.30
N PHE A 128 12.78 -24.32 -2.81
CA PHE A 128 11.97 -24.06 -4.00
C PHE A 128 11.03 -22.86 -3.79
N GLU A 129 10.35 -22.78 -2.65
CA GLU A 129 9.44 -21.67 -2.34
C GLU A 129 10.16 -20.33 -2.20
N ILE A 130 11.33 -20.29 -1.55
CA ILE A 130 12.03 -19.03 -1.20
C ILE A 130 13.07 -18.63 -2.26
N ALA A 131 14.00 -19.53 -2.58
CA ALA A 131 15.06 -19.27 -3.56
C ALA A 131 14.50 -19.26 -4.98
N GLY A 132 13.56 -20.17 -5.27
CA GLY A 132 12.90 -20.23 -6.56
C GLY A 132 12.12 -18.96 -6.86
N SER A 133 11.44 -18.37 -5.88
CA SER A 133 10.73 -17.10 -6.08
C SER A 133 11.70 -15.95 -6.35
N LYS A 134 12.85 -15.90 -5.67
CA LYS A 134 13.92 -14.91 -5.91
C LYS A 134 14.42 -15.01 -7.34
N GLN A 135 14.75 -16.22 -7.80
CA GLN A 135 15.24 -16.47 -9.15
C GLN A 135 14.18 -16.13 -10.22
N CYS A 136 12.93 -16.53 -9.98
CA CYS A 136 11.82 -16.29 -10.89
C CYS A 136 11.52 -14.79 -11.04
N LEU A 137 11.53 -14.02 -9.95
CA LEU A 137 11.34 -12.57 -10.02
C LEU A 137 12.54 -11.88 -10.67
N ALA A 138 13.77 -12.33 -10.38
CA ALA A 138 14.97 -11.83 -11.04
C ALA A 138 14.97 -12.09 -12.56
N SER A 139 14.46 -13.23 -13.03
CA SER A 139 14.34 -13.51 -14.47
C SER A 139 13.34 -12.61 -15.20
N HIS A 140 12.48 -11.92 -14.47
CA HIS A 140 11.57 -10.90 -15.00
C HIS A 140 12.06 -9.47 -14.73
N GLY A 141 13.29 -9.30 -14.25
CA GLY A 141 13.92 -7.99 -14.04
C GLY A 141 13.68 -7.34 -12.68
N TYR A 142 13.06 -8.05 -11.73
CA TYR A 142 12.80 -7.52 -10.39
C TYR A 142 13.93 -7.88 -9.42
N ASN A 143 14.59 -6.88 -8.84
CA ASN A 143 15.57 -7.08 -7.77
C ASN A 143 14.90 -7.01 -6.40
N THR A 144 14.25 -8.10 -6.00
CA THR A 144 13.48 -8.16 -4.76
C THR A 144 14.37 -8.24 -3.51
N THR A 145 14.20 -7.33 -2.56
CA THR A 145 15.00 -7.32 -1.31
C THR A 145 14.18 -7.71 -0.09
N SER A 146 12.86 -7.70 -0.22
CA SER A 146 11.90 -7.98 0.83
C SER A 146 11.09 -9.22 0.51
N PHE A 147 10.71 -9.93 1.56
CA PHE A 147 9.94 -11.15 1.50
C PHE A 147 8.70 -11.06 2.39
N ALA A 148 7.63 -11.72 1.98
CA ALA A 148 6.43 -11.86 2.79
C ALA A 148 6.09 -13.32 3.02
N TYR A 149 5.91 -13.68 4.28
CA TYR A 149 5.49 -15.02 4.69
C TYR A 149 4.02 -15.26 4.34
N PRO A 150 3.68 -16.30 3.56
CA PRO A 150 2.30 -16.75 3.42
C PRO A 150 1.71 -17.10 4.79
N TYR A 151 0.45 -16.74 5.00
CA TYR A 151 -0.32 -17.09 6.21
C TYR A 151 0.28 -16.58 7.53
N ASP A 152 1.15 -15.56 7.49
CA ASP A 152 1.89 -15.04 8.65
C ASP A 152 2.82 -16.07 9.32
N GLU A 153 3.18 -17.13 8.59
CA GLU A 153 3.83 -18.32 9.15
C GLU A 153 5.31 -18.43 8.76
N GLY A 154 6.17 -18.69 9.75
CA GLY A 154 7.57 -19.07 9.55
C GLY A 154 8.60 -18.08 10.07
N ALA A 155 8.19 -16.87 10.46
CA ALA A 155 9.07 -15.87 11.06
C ALA A 155 9.61 -16.28 12.46
N ASP A 156 9.01 -17.30 13.09
CA ASP A 156 9.42 -17.90 14.36
C ASP A 156 10.18 -19.23 14.20
N ASN A 157 10.40 -19.68 12.95
CA ASN A 157 11.11 -20.91 12.63
C ASN A 157 12.52 -20.59 12.12
N VAL A 158 13.54 -20.96 12.89
CA VAL A 158 14.95 -20.69 12.58
C VAL A 158 15.39 -21.23 11.22
N THR A 159 14.88 -22.40 10.81
CA THR A 159 15.23 -22.99 9.50
C THR A 159 14.63 -22.17 8.35
N VAL A 160 13.40 -21.71 8.51
CA VAL A 160 12.71 -20.86 7.54
C VAL A 160 13.40 -19.51 7.45
N VAL A 161 13.63 -18.84 8.57
CA VAL A 161 14.33 -17.54 8.62
C VAL A 161 15.74 -17.65 8.05
N ASN A 162 16.51 -18.69 8.39
CA ASN A 162 17.84 -18.91 7.82
C ASN A 162 17.81 -19.12 6.30
N THR A 163 16.72 -19.64 5.76
CA THR A 163 16.56 -19.82 4.31
C THR A 163 16.20 -18.48 3.64
N VAL A 164 15.28 -17.71 4.23
CA VAL A 164 14.93 -16.36 3.77
C VAL A 164 16.17 -15.44 3.78
N ALA A 165 16.94 -15.47 4.87
CA ALA A 165 18.13 -14.64 5.06
C ALA A 165 19.25 -14.84 4.04
N LYS A 166 19.22 -15.94 3.26
CA LYS A 166 20.17 -16.17 2.17
C LYS A 166 19.84 -15.35 0.91
N TYR A 167 18.60 -14.93 0.74
CA TYR A 167 18.08 -14.39 -0.52
C TYR A 167 17.44 -13.01 -0.39
N TYR A 168 16.99 -12.65 0.81
CA TYR A 168 16.30 -11.40 1.10
C TYR A 168 16.93 -10.71 2.31
N ASP A 169 16.89 -9.38 2.31
CA ASP A 169 17.43 -8.54 3.38
C ASP A 169 16.43 -8.42 4.53
N LEU A 170 15.15 -8.33 4.16
CA LEU A 170 14.02 -8.12 5.06
C LEU A 170 12.94 -9.16 4.82
N ALA A 171 12.15 -9.46 5.86
CA ALA A 171 10.90 -10.19 5.69
C ALA A 171 9.82 -9.72 6.66
N ARG A 172 8.59 -9.64 6.16
CA ARG A 172 7.41 -9.32 6.95
C ARG A 172 6.51 -10.52 7.17
N THR A 173 5.94 -10.54 8.36
CA THR A 173 4.82 -11.38 8.80
C THR A 173 3.68 -10.46 9.25
N GLY A 174 2.48 -10.99 9.42
CA GLY A 174 1.36 -10.20 9.92
C GLY A 174 1.24 -10.16 11.44
N SER A 175 0.04 -9.81 11.90
CA SER A 175 -0.48 -9.91 13.27
C SER A 175 -0.31 -8.70 14.19
N GLU A 176 0.29 -7.59 13.76
CA GLU A 176 0.39 -6.40 14.62
C GLU A 176 0.16 -5.10 13.84
N PRO A 177 -0.56 -4.11 14.42
CA PRO A 177 -0.90 -2.85 13.77
C PRO A 177 0.31 -1.93 13.53
N LEU A 178 1.37 -2.08 14.34
CA LEU A 178 2.55 -1.23 14.31
C LEU A 178 3.82 -2.06 14.20
N MET A 179 4.71 -1.61 13.32
CA MET A 179 6.11 -2.00 13.32
C MET A 179 6.93 -1.04 14.17
N PHE A 180 7.50 -1.52 15.27
CA PHE A 180 8.39 -0.73 16.13
C PHE A 180 9.81 -0.76 15.57
N LEU A 181 10.37 0.40 15.27
CA LEU A 181 11.69 0.53 14.62
C LEU A 181 12.85 0.04 15.51
N ASN A 182 12.68 0.09 16.83
CA ASN A 182 13.64 -0.47 17.78
C ASN A 182 13.19 -1.83 18.35
N CYS A 183 12.07 -2.36 17.86
CA CYS A 183 11.43 -3.60 18.31
C CYS A 183 11.09 -3.68 19.81
N ASN A 184 11.16 -2.57 20.55
CA ASN A 184 10.97 -2.52 22.00
C ASN A 184 9.53 -2.23 22.44
N GLY A 185 8.58 -2.10 21.50
CA GLY A 185 7.18 -1.79 21.79
C GLY A 185 6.27 -3.00 22.06
N PHE A 186 6.76 -4.23 21.87
CA PHE A 186 5.99 -5.45 22.07
C PHE A 186 5.92 -5.82 23.56
N LYS A 187 4.84 -5.40 24.25
CA LYS A 187 4.70 -5.54 25.72
C LYS A 187 4.89 -6.96 26.25
N ASN A 188 4.37 -7.96 25.55
CA ASN A 188 4.46 -9.37 25.95
C ASN A 188 5.78 -10.03 25.55
N HIS A 189 6.61 -9.34 24.77
CA HIS A 189 7.87 -9.83 24.23
C HIS A 189 8.93 -8.71 24.31
N PRO A 190 9.33 -8.30 25.52
CA PRO A 190 10.23 -7.18 25.71
C PRO A 190 11.60 -7.47 25.11
N GLN A 191 12.11 -6.52 24.34
CA GLN A 191 13.46 -6.54 23.75
C GLN A 191 13.98 -5.11 23.59
N THR A 192 15.29 -4.95 23.42
CA THR A 192 15.96 -3.63 23.39
C THR A 192 16.39 -3.20 21.99
N ASP A 193 16.47 -4.14 21.07
CA ASP A 193 16.86 -3.96 19.68
C ASP A 193 16.11 -4.96 18.80
N CYS A 194 16.36 -4.93 17.50
CA CYS A 194 15.80 -5.81 16.48
C CYS A 194 16.83 -6.85 15.97
N LYS A 195 17.80 -7.28 16.79
CA LYS A 195 18.77 -8.30 16.37
C LYS A 195 18.04 -9.60 16.03
N THR A 196 18.44 -10.31 14.98
CA THR A 196 17.72 -11.54 14.56
C THR A 196 17.90 -12.70 15.53
N TYR A 197 19.10 -12.91 16.05
CA TYR A 197 19.43 -14.08 16.87
C TYR A 197 19.89 -13.68 18.27
N LEU A 198 19.48 -14.48 19.24
CA LEU A 198 20.10 -14.54 20.56
C LEU A 198 21.45 -15.30 20.49
N PRO A 199 22.32 -15.15 21.51
CA PRO A 199 23.59 -15.87 21.55
C PRO A 199 23.46 -17.40 21.47
N ASP A 200 22.31 -17.96 21.88
CA ASP A 200 22.00 -19.39 21.80
C ASP A 200 21.44 -19.83 20.43
N GLY A 201 21.40 -18.92 19.44
CA GLY A 201 20.94 -19.17 18.08
C GLY A 201 19.42 -19.13 17.90
N LYS A 202 18.64 -18.88 18.97
CA LYS A 202 17.19 -18.70 18.84
C LYS A 202 16.85 -17.35 18.21
N LEU A 203 15.72 -17.30 17.53
CA LEU A 203 15.19 -16.06 16.98
C LEU A 203 14.66 -15.15 18.10
N THR A 204 14.88 -13.85 17.97
CA THR A 204 14.15 -12.85 18.75
C THR A 204 12.74 -12.69 18.19
N TYR A 205 11.80 -12.24 19.04
CA TYR A 205 10.39 -12.14 18.66
C TYR A 205 10.15 -11.19 17.49
N ALA A 206 10.79 -10.02 17.49
CA ALA A 206 10.76 -9.06 16.39
C ALA A 206 12.17 -8.78 15.89
N ASN A 207 12.36 -8.84 14.57
CA ASN A 207 13.66 -8.64 13.92
C ASN A 207 13.47 -8.33 12.43
N ARG A 208 14.56 -8.18 11.68
CA ARG A 208 14.52 -7.89 10.23
C ARG A 208 13.79 -8.91 9.36
N TYR A 209 13.62 -10.13 9.83
CA TYR A 209 12.83 -11.18 9.17
C TYR A 209 11.50 -11.46 9.88
N ALA A 210 11.11 -10.60 10.80
CA ALA A 210 9.85 -10.68 11.52
C ALA A 210 9.26 -9.26 11.62
N ILE A 211 9.31 -8.51 10.52
CA ILE A 211 8.66 -7.19 10.42
C ILE A 211 7.16 -7.41 10.56
N ARG A 212 6.48 -6.55 11.32
CA ARG A 212 5.05 -6.67 11.56
C ARG A 212 4.23 -5.88 10.57
N SER A 213 3.19 -6.51 10.05
CA SER A 213 2.15 -5.86 9.27
C SER A 213 0.76 -6.22 9.76
N LEU A 214 -0.21 -5.40 9.37
CA LEU A 214 -1.62 -5.62 9.64
C LEU A 214 -2.35 -5.91 8.34
N SER A 215 -2.84 -7.14 8.18
CA SER A 215 -3.85 -7.43 7.17
C SER A 215 -5.14 -6.71 7.54
N PHE A 216 -5.43 -5.60 6.87
CA PHE A 216 -6.54 -4.73 7.22
C PHE A 216 -7.89 -5.32 6.80
N ASP A 217 -7.92 -6.03 5.67
CA ASP A 217 -9.09 -6.76 5.22
C ASP A 217 -9.55 -7.88 6.20
N ARG A 218 -8.71 -8.35 7.12
CA ARG A 218 -9.15 -9.19 8.26
C ARG A 218 -9.99 -8.42 9.29
N TYR A 219 -9.77 -7.12 9.47
CA TYR A 219 -10.61 -6.28 10.33
C TYR A 219 -11.99 -6.07 9.73
N GLU A 220 -12.09 -5.93 8.40
CA GLU A 220 -13.40 -5.87 7.73
C GLU A 220 -14.23 -7.12 8.04
N ILE A 221 -13.60 -8.31 8.05
CA ILE A 221 -14.27 -9.56 8.44
C ILE A 221 -14.71 -9.51 9.91
N LYS A 222 -13.82 -9.09 10.82
CA LYS A 222 -14.08 -8.99 12.26
C LYS A 222 -15.28 -8.07 12.56
N ASP A 223 -15.37 -6.96 11.85
CA ASP A 223 -16.42 -5.96 12.03
C ASP A 223 -17.65 -6.19 11.15
N LEU A 224 -17.77 -7.39 10.55
CA LEU A 224 -18.87 -7.78 9.67
C LEU A 224 -19.12 -6.78 8.55
N PHE A 225 -18.04 -6.20 8.03
CA PHE A 225 -18.03 -5.23 6.94
C PHE A 225 -18.77 -3.92 7.27
N ASN A 226 -18.81 -3.54 8.55
CA ASN A 226 -19.35 -2.25 8.97
C ASN A 226 -18.38 -1.11 8.60
N ASN A 227 -18.70 -0.36 7.53
CA ASN A 227 -17.86 0.72 7.04
C ASN A 227 -17.51 1.76 8.11
N ALA A 228 -18.46 2.17 8.97
CA ALA A 228 -18.19 3.18 9.99
C ALA A 228 -17.15 2.69 11.02
N SER A 229 -17.25 1.43 11.45
CA SER A 229 -16.26 0.79 12.31
C SER A 229 -14.91 0.67 11.62
N ILE A 230 -14.89 0.21 10.36
CA ILE A 230 -13.66 0.08 9.55
C ILE A 230 -12.91 1.43 9.46
N PHE A 231 -13.62 2.53 9.18
CA PHE A 231 -13.00 3.86 9.12
C PHE A 231 -12.46 4.31 10.48
N SER A 232 -13.23 4.09 11.54
CA SER A 232 -12.80 4.40 12.90
C SER A 232 -11.54 3.62 13.27
N ASP A 233 -11.53 2.31 13.04
CA ASP A 233 -10.42 1.43 13.35
C ASP A 233 -9.17 1.78 12.55
N PHE A 234 -9.31 2.06 11.24
CA PHE A 234 -8.20 2.54 10.41
C PHE A 234 -7.56 3.80 10.98
N GLY A 235 -8.39 4.81 11.29
CA GLY A 235 -7.92 6.05 11.90
C GLY A 235 -7.23 5.82 13.24
N GLN A 236 -7.78 4.95 14.10
CA GLN A 236 -7.20 4.64 15.41
C GLN A 236 -5.84 3.94 15.28
N ILE A 237 -5.75 2.92 14.41
CA ILE A 237 -4.52 2.19 14.11
C ILE A 237 -3.44 3.15 13.63
N LEU A 238 -3.74 3.97 12.62
CA LEU A 238 -2.77 4.88 12.05
C LEU A 238 -2.29 5.94 13.03
N ASN A 239 -3.22 6.55 13.79
CA ASN A 239 -2.87 7.59 14.74
C ASN A 239 -2.13 7.05 15.99
N SER A 240 -2.25 5.75 16.29
CA SER A 240 -1.57 5.11 17.43
C SER A 240 -0.03 5.21 17.38
N GLN A 241 0.55 5.41 16.18
CA GLN A 241 1.98 5.68 16.00
C GLN A 241 2.46 6.92 16.79
N SER A 242 1.57 7.89 17.02
CA SER A 242 1.89 9.15 17.71
C SER A 242 2.29 8.95 19.16
N ASN A 243 1.93 7.80 19.75
CA ASN A 243 2.37 7.43 21.10
C ASN A 243 3.86 7.09 21.16
N TYR A 244 4.48 6.80 20.02
CA TYR A 244 5.85 6.32 19.90
C TYR A 244 6.74 7.27 19.08
N ASN A 245 6.14 8.11 18.23
CA ASN A 245 6.85 9.09 17.41
C ASN A 245 6.83 10.47 18.10
N LYS A 246 7.98 10.95 18.60
CA LYS A 246 8.08 12.28 19.24
C LYS A 246 7.78 13.40 18.23
N GLY A 247 7.23 14.53 18.69
CA GLY A 247 7.02 15.72 17.86
C GLY A 247 5.94 15.57 16.78
N ASN A 248 4.73 15.14 17.18
CA ASN A 248 3.54 14.99 16.33
C ASN A 248 3.57 13.88 15.25
N GLY A 249 4.53 12.96 15.29
CA GLY A 249 4.60 11.86 14.30
C GLY A 249 5.96 11.70 13.62
N ILE A 250 6.92 12.58 13.93
CA ILE A 250 8.24 12.56 13.32
C ILE A 250 9.02 11.33 13.78
N ILE A 251 9.42 10.52 12.82
CA ILE A 251 10.38 9.44 13.03
C ILE A 251 11.75 10.10 13.16
N SER A 252 12.26 10.17 14.38
CA SER A 252 13.63 10.64 14.62
C SER A 252 14.63 9.65 14.02
N LEU A 253 15.26 10.04 12.91
CA LEU A 253 16.34 9.29 12.26
C LEU A 253 17.65 9.30 13.04
N SER A 254 17.74 10.10 14.10
CA SER A 254 18.90 10.19 14.99
C SER A 254 18.51 9.64 16.37
N GLY A 255 18.73 8.35 16.58
CA GLY A 255 18.74 7.77 17.91
C GLY A 255 19.91 8.34 18.71
N ILE A 256 19.65 9.28 19.62
CA ILE A 256 20.54 9.59 20.74
C ILE A 256 19.69 9.63 22.00
N GLY A 257 19.77 8.56 22.80
CA GLY A 257 19.16 8.48 24.12
C GLY A 257 18.25 7.26 24.29
N ASN A 258 18.35 6.64 25.47
CA ASN A 258 17.72 5.38 25.85
C ASN A 258 16.18 5.38 25.91
N ASN A 259 15.46 6.31 25.26
CA ASN A 259 14.00 6.39 25.38
C ASN A 259 13.27 6.89 24.11
N VAL A 260 12.48 5.95 23.60
CA VAL A 260 11.41 5.96 22.58
C VAL A 260 11.86 5.90 21.12
N GLY A 261 11.88 4.68 20.58
CA GLY A 261 12.01 4.39 19.15
C GLY A 261 10.68 4.63 18.43
N GLY A 262 10.76 4.94 17.14
CA GLY A 262 9.58 5.20 16.33
C GLY A 262 8.75 3.93 16.09
N ALA A 263 7.48 4.12 15.77
CA ALA A 263 6.57 3.09 15.29
C ALA A 263 5.94 3.53 13.96
N VAL A 264 5.76 2.58 13.05
CA VAL A 264 5.16 2.83 11.74
C VAL A 264 4.00 1.86 11.54
N PRO A 265 2.80 2.34 11.21
CA PRO A 265 1.75 1.46 10.73
C PRO A 265 2.16 0.87 9.39
N LEU A 266 2.09 -0.46 9.28
CA LEU A 266 2.33 -1.18 8.04
C LEU A 266 1.04 -1.93 7.72
N ILE A 267 0.32 -1.45 6.72
CA ILE A 267 -1.03 -1.91 6.39
C ILE A 267 -0.99 -2.72 5.10
N THR A 268 -1.48 -3.95 5.19
CA THR A 268 -1.52 -4.92 4.11
C THR A 268 -2.96 -5.13 3.63
N PHE A 269 -3.15 -5.11 2.33
CA PHE A 269 -4.39 -5.50 1.65
C PHE A 269 -4.16 -6.75 0.79
N HIS A 270 -5.19 -7.56 0.57
CA HIS A 270 -5.06 -8.76 -0.28
C HIS A 270 -5.76 -8.62 -1.63
N ASN A 271 -6.80 -7.80 -1.73
CA ASN A 271 -7.56 -7.62 -2.97
C ASN A 271 -8.45 -6.38 -2.87
N VAL A 272 -8.50 -5.56 -3.91
CA VAL A 272 -9.49 -4.48 -4.02
C VAL A 272 -10.45 -4.75 -5.17
N ARG A 273 -11.76 -4.83 -4.90
CA ARG A 273 -12.77 -5.17 -5.92
C ARG A 273 -14.11 -4.48 -5.64
N PRO A 274 -15.00 -4.32 -6.66
CA PRO A 274 -16.36 -3.81 -6.47
C PRO A 274 -17.31 -4.91 -5.95
N VAL A 275 -16.92 -5.56 -4.86
CA VAL A 275 -17.71 -6.58 -4.17
C VAL A 275 -17.74 -6.24 -2.68
N ASN A 276 -18.76 -6.74 -1.98
CA ASN A 276 -18.92 -6.55 -0.56
C ASN A 276 -18.88 -7.91 0.13
N ASN A 277 -18.47 -7.90 1.40
CA ASN A 277 -18.57 -9.05 2.30
C ASN A 277 -17.79 -10.30 1.83
N VAL A 278 -16.67 -10.08 1.13
CA VAL A 278 -15.78 -11.15 0.68
C VAL A 278 -14.53 -11.12 1.57
N PRO A 279 -14.19 -12.22 2.26
CA PRO A 279 -12.97 -12.31 3.04
C PRO A 279 -11.73 -11.93 2.22
N TYR A 280 -10.79 -11.22 2.85
CA TYR A 280 -9.54 -10.78 2.21
C TYR A 280 -9.78 -9.92 0.96
N THR A 281 -10.87 -9.16 0.93
CA THR A 281 -11.19 -8.25 -0.17
C THR A 281 -11.83 -6.99 0.37
N THR A 282 -11.16 -5.86 0.13
CA THR A 282 -11.68 -4.53 0.44
C THR A 282 -12.55 -4.04 -0.72
N ASN A 283 -13.74 -3.52 -0.41
CA ASN A 283 -14.58 -2.89 -1.42
C ASN A 283 -13.87 -1.67 -2.02
N VAL A 284 -13.94 -1.49 -3.35
CA VAL A 284 -13.28 -0.37 -4.03
C VAL A 284 -13.68 1.02 -3.51
N GLY A 285 -14.94 1.22 -3.09
CA GLY A 285 -15.41 2.47 -2.50
C GLY A 285 -14.81 2.73 -1.13
N VAL A 286 -14.76 1.69 -0.29
CA VAL A 286 -14.10 1.74 1.03
C VAL A 286 -12.61 2.04 0.85
N PHE A 287 -11.92 1.33 -0.04
CA PHE A 287 -10.50 1.59 -0.32
C PHE A 287 -10.26 3.05 -0.78
N ALA A 288 -11.11 3.58 -1.66
CA ALA A 288 -11.01 4.96 -2.12
C ALA A 288 -11.14 5.98 -0.98
N GLU A 289 -12.07 5.76 -0.05
CA GLU A 289 -12.26 6.59 1.13
C GLU A 289 -11.10 6.46 2.13
N LEU A 290 -10.51 5.27 2.31
CA LEU A 290 -9.32 5.07 3.15
C LEU A 290 -8.11 5.82 2.59
N MET A 291 -7.87 5.77 1.28
CA MET A 291 -6.79 6.52 0.63
C MET A 291 -7.04 8.03 0.69
N LYS A 292 -8.30 8.46 0.52
CA LYS A 292 -8.67 9.87 0.71
C LYS A 292 -8.37 10.33 2.14
N TYR A 293 -8.68 9.51 3.14
CA TYR A 293 -8.38 9.80 4.54
C TYR A 293 -6.88 10.05 4.76
N LEU A 294 -6.02 9.18 4.22
CA LEU A 294 -4.56 9.36 4.30
C LEU A 294 -4.13 10.71 3.71
N HIS A 295 -4.61 11.03 2.51
CA HIS A 295 -4.28 12.27 1.81
C HIS A 295 -4.75 13.50 2.61
N ASP A 296 -6.03 13.55 2.98
CA ASP A 296 -6.63 14.70 3.66
C ASP A 296 -6.01 14.96 5.05
N ASN A 297 -5.49 13.91 5.69
CA ASN A 297 -4.86 14.01 7.01
C ASN A 297 -3.34 14.12 6.96
N GLY A 298 -2.77 14.34 5.77
CA GLY A 298 -1.35 14.63 5.58
C GLY A 298 -0.42 13.46 5.89
N TYR A 299 -0.87 12.22 5.70
CA TYR A 299 0.00 11.05 5.82
C TYR A 299 0.96 10.98 4.63
N LYS A 300 2.25 10.80 4.91
CA LYS A 300 3.22 10.36 3.91
C LYS A 300 3.08 8.84 3.76
N VAL A 301 2.65 8.42 2.57
CA VAL A 301 2.56 7.00 2.23
C VAL A 301 3.92 6.52 1.72
N LEU A 302 4.37 5.41 2.27
CA LEU A 302 5.67 4.78 2.02
C LEU A 302 5.46 3.35 1.52
N ASP A 303 6.52 2.78 0.96
CA ASP A 303 6.62 1.37 0.61
C ASP A 303 7.68 0.67 1.50
N MET A 304 7.84 -0.64 1.31
CA MET A 304 8.85 -1.43 2.02
C MET A 304 10.28 -0.99 1.67
N ALA A 305 10.49 -0.45 0.48
CA ALA A 305 11.75 0.14 0.09
C ALA A 305 12.03 1.47 0.83
N ASN A 306 11.17 1.98 1.70
CA ASN A 306 11.53 3.03 2.67
C ASN A 306 11.97 2.49 4.04
N LEU A 307 11.72 1.20 4.35
CA LEU A 307 12.12 0.58 5.61
C LEU A 307 13.51 -0.03 5.46
N ARG A 308 14.45 0.36 6.32
CA ARG A 308 15.84 -0.11 6.28
C ARG A 308 16.27 -0.63 7.63
N TYR A 309 17.15 -1.63 7.62
CA TYR A 309 17.71 -2.23 8.82
C TYR A 309 19.21 -1.91 8.91
N ASP A 310 19.63 -1.33 10.04
CA ASP A 310 21.05 -1.10 10.34
C ASP A 310 21.60 -2.29 11.14
N THR A 311 22.55 -3.00 10.54
CA THR A 311 23.20 -4.18 11.13
C THR A 311 24.17 -3.86 12.26
N LYS A 312 24.63 -2.60 12.39
CA LYS A 312 25.53 -2.19 13.47
C LYS A 312 24.76 -1.90 14.74
N SER A 313 23.65 -1.19 14.62
CA SER A 313 22.80 -0.80 15.75
C SER A 313 21.64 -1.76 16.00
N ASN A 314 21.40 -2.71 15.10
CA ASN A 314 20.29 -3.66 15.12
C ASN A 314 18.92 -2.97 15.23
N VAL A 315 18.71 -1.86 14.54
CA VAL A 315 17.40 -1.17 14.52
C VAL A 315 17.00 -0.81 13.11
N PHE A 316 15.71 -0.55 12.91
CA PHE A 316 15.18 -0.04 11.66
C PHE A 316 15.18 1.49 11.61
N HIS A 317 15.17 2.02 10.40
CA HIS A 317 14.94 3.43 10.12
C HIS A 317 14.10 3.58 8.85
N ILE A 318 13.47 4.74 8.72
CA ILE A 318 12.74 5.14 7.51
C ILE A 318 13.63 6.06 6.67
N THR A 319 13.65 5.88 5.36
CA THR A 319 14.39 6.75 4.42
C THR A 319 13.46 7.52 3.52
#